data_AF-A0A3S0CLU4-F1
#
_entry.id   AF-A0A3S0CLU4-F1
#
_cell.length_a   1.000
_cell.length_b   1.000
_cell.length_c   1.000
_cell.angle_alpha   90.00
_cell.angle_beta   90.00
_cell.angle_gamma   90.00
#
_symmetry.space_group_name_H-M   'P 1'
#
loop_
_entity.id
_entity.type
_entity.pdbx_description
1 polymer ?
#
loop_
_entity_poly.entity_id
_entity_poly.type
_entity_poly.pdbx_seq_one_letter_code
_entity_poly.pdbx_strand_id
1 'polypeptide(L)'
;MKALQPIFKSHGNEFKIFIITAFILHSCGPDKKPKSEEKLVVKKDNIVQITTTAMDFISPDTIPYGWNTFNYQNKSSETHFFLLDKYPEGKTIQDTKNEVFPPFDKGMNLINEGKTEAGYAEFNNLPAWFFEVVFSGGSGLVSPKKNSTTTVKLEPGYYIMECYVKMPNGKFHSSMGMAKPIIVSNQKSSTSPPNATTKITISSSEGINYNGPINKGQQVFSVEFKDQITHENFVGHDVNLVKLADTTNLEALEQWMNWADPKGLITPAPEGVTFLGGVNDCPTGSTGYFTVNLEPGNYAFISEVPNTVQKGMLKTFSVQE
;
A
#
# COMPACT_ATOMS: atom_id res chain seq x y z
N MET A 1 -47.56 3.41 55.71
CA MET A 1 -48.39 2.29 56.21
C MET A 1 -48.65 1.35 55.04
N LYS A 2 -48.40 0.05 55.25
CA LYS A 2 -48.70 -1.17 54.47
C LYS A 2 -49.39 -1.05 53.08
N ALA A 3 -48.71 -1.66 52.11
CA ALA A 3 -49.16 -2.63 51.08
C ALA A 3 -50.62 -2.65 50.58
N LEU A 4 -50.77 -2.85 49.26
CA LEU A 4 -51.86 -3.60 48.63
C LEU A 4 -51.42 -4.11 47.23
N GLN A 5 -51.46 -5.43 47.02
CA GLN A 5 -51.64 -6.10 45.72
C GLN A 5 -53.14 -6.48 45.58
N PRO A 6 -53.57 -7.28 44.58
CA PRO A 6 -53.69 -7.05 43.14
C PRO A 6 -55.15 -7.24 42.67
N ILE A 7 -55.50 -6.94 41.41
CA ILE A 7 -56.81 -7.32 40.84
C ILE A 7 -56.66 -7.99 39.47
N PHE A 8 -57.03 -9.27 39.45
CA PHE A 8 -57.36 -10.08 38.27
C PHE A 8 -58.63 -9.55 37.58
N LYS A 9 -58.75 -9.73 36.26
CA LYS A 9 -59.95 -10.30 35.63
C LYS A 9 -59.70 -10.67 34.17
N SER A 10 -59.84 -11.96 33.88
CA SER A 10 -60.02 -12.50 32.53
C SER A 10 -61.43 -12.20 32.02
N HIS A 11 -61.59 -12.01 30.71
CA HIS A 11 -62.84 -12.30 30.01
C HIS A 11 -62.48 -13.13 28.78
N GLY A 12 -63.00 -14.36 28.73
CA GLY A 12 -63.03 -15.16 27.51
C GLY A 12 -64.18 -14.72 26.61
N ASN A 13 -64.05 -14.98 25.32
CA ASN A 13 -65.19 -15.40 24.51
C ASN A 13 -64.71 -16.23 23.31
N GLU A 14 -65.42 -17.31 23.07
CA GLU A 14 -65.16 -18.33 22.05
C GLU A 14 -65.50 -17.84 20.64
N PHE A 15 -64.74 -18.28 19.63
CA PHE A 15 -65.29 -18.48 18.29
C PHE A 15 -64.62 -19.64 17.54
N LYS A 16 -65.43 -20.26 16.69
CA LYS A 16 -65.37 -21.63 16.19
C LYS A 16 -64.37 -21.89 15.07
N ILE A 17 -63.81 -23.11 15.11
CA ILE A 17 -63.60 -24.10 14.02
C ILE A 17 -62.84 -23.67 12.75
N PHE A 18 -61.67 -24.28 12.52
CA PHE A 18 -61.43 -25.17 11.36
C PHE A 18 -60.15 -25.98 11.59
N ILE A 19 -60.26 -27.30 11.78
CA ILE A 19 -59.11 -28.21 11.78
C ILE A 19 -58.77 -28.50 10.31
N ILE A 20 -57.65 -27.94 9.85
CA ILE A 20 -56.99 -28.37 8.61
C ILE A 20 -55.81 -29.25 9.03
N THR A 21 -55.95 -30.55 8.78
CA THR A 21 -54.86 -31.52 8.87
C THR A 21 -53.91 -31.28 7.70
N ALA A 22 -52.76 -30.65 7.94
CA ALA A 22 -51.69 -30.53 6.96
C ALA A 22 -50.49 -31.39 7.39
N PHE A 23 -50.12 -32.29 6.50
CA PHE A 23 -48.99 -33.21 6.60
C PHE A 23 -47.68 -32.48 6.89
N ILE A 24 -46.93 -32.93 7.90
CA ILE A 24 -45.55 -32.52 8.14
C ILE A 24 -44.66 -33.22 7.11
N LEU A 25 -44.31 -32.51 6.04
CA LEU A 25 -43.17 -32.87 5.20
C LEU A 25 -41.90 -32.27 5.82
N HIS A 26 -41.00 -33.15 6.24
CA HIS A 26 -39.64 -32.81 6.63
C HIS A 26 -38.91 -32.16 5.46
N SER A 27 -38.65 -30.85 5.55
CA SER A 27 -37.67 -30.18 4.71
C SER A 27 -36.33 -30.15 5.46
N CYS A 28 -35.40 -31.04 5.08
CA CYS A 28 -33.98 -30.86 5.35
C CYS A 28 -33.53 -29.53 4.72
N GLY A 29 -33.27 -28.52 5.57
CA GLY A 29 -32.54 -27.33 5.14
C GLY A 29 -31.07 -27.69 4.90
N PRO A 30 -30.40 -27.12 3.87
CA PRO A 30 -29.01 -27.44 3.61
C PRO A 30 -28.13 -26.84 4.70
N ASP A 31 -27.32 -27.70 5.32
CA ASP A 31 -26.26 -27.33 6.26
C ASP A 31 -25.39 -26.21 5.67
N LYS A 32 -25.32 -25.09 6.37
CA LYS A 32 -24.37 -24.02 6.07
C LYS A 32 -22.96 -24.55 6.31
N LYS A 33 -22.32 -25.01 5.24
CA LYS A 33 -20.88 -25.27 5.22
C LYS A 33 -20.13 -24.00 5.66
N PRO A 34 -19.09 -24.10 6.50
CA PRO A 34 -18.23 -22.98 6.79
C PRO A 34 -17.63 -22.45 5.49
N LYS A 35 -17.63 -21.12 5.36
CA LYS A 35 -17.09 -20.40 4.20
C LYS A 35 -15.60 -20.74 4.11
N SER A 36 -15.22 -21.58 3.15
CA SER A 36 -13.82 -21.86 2.90
C SER A 36 -13.15 -20.57 2.46
N GLU A 37 -12.14 -20.13 3.18
CA GLU A 37 -11.19 -19.15 2.67
C GLU A 37 -10.59 -19.73 1.39
N GLU A 38 -11.01 -19.21 0.23
CA GLU A 38 -10.33 -19.48 -1.03
C GLU A 38 -8.91 -18.93 -0.89
N LYS A 39 -7.93 -19.81 -0.66
CA LYS A 39 -6.52 -19.46 -0.81
C LYS A 39 -6.35 -18.86 -2.20
N LEU A 40 -6.00 -17.57 -2.26
CA LEU A 40 -5.62 -16.91 -3.50
C LEU A 40 -4.34 -17.58 -3.99
N VAL A 41 -4.49 -18.50 -4.95
CA VAL A 41 -3.36 -19.15 -5.61
C VAL A 41 -2.80 -18.17 -6.64
N VAL A 42 -1.47 -18.10 -6.75
CA VAL A 42 -0.77 -17.45 -7.88
C VAL A 42 -1.35 -18.02 -9.18
N LYS A 43 -2.03 -17.19 -9.98
CA LYS A 43 -2.62 -17.63 -11.26
C LYS A 43 -1.53 -18.07 -12.23
N LYS A 44 -1.95 -18.82 -13.25
CA LYS A 44 -1.21 -19.56 -14.30
C LYS A 44 -0.03 -18.82 -15.00
N ASP A 45 0.18 -17.54 -14.72
CA ASP A 45 1.19 -16.68 -15.36
C ASP A 45 2.34 -16.27 -14.42
N ASN A 46 2.47 -16.85 -13.22
CA ASN A 46 3.48 -16.48 -12.20
C ASN A 46 3.41 -15.00 -11.74
N ILE A 47 2.24 -14.37 -11.89
CA ILE A 47 1.98 -12.99 -11.44
C ILE A 47 1.22 -13.03 -10.11
N VAL A 48 1.79 -12.39 -9.09
CA VAL A 48 1.14 -12.20 -7.78
C VAL A 48 0.08 -11.11 -7.92
N GLN A 49 -1.18 -11.44 -7.63
CA GLN A 49 -2.27 -10.48 -7.66
C GLN A 49 -2.41 -9.82 -6.29
N ILE A 50 -2.41 -8.50 -6.26
CA ILE A 50 -2.74 -7.70 -5.08
C ILE A 50 -3.95 -6.84 -5.44
N THR A 51 -4.96 -6.81 -4.58
CA THR A 51 -6.12 -5.92 -4.74
C THR A 51 -6.39 -5.20 -3.45
N THR A 52 -6.68 -3.91 -3.55
CA THR A 52 -7.17 -3.10 -2.45
C THR A 52 -8.57 -2.64 -2.78
N THR A 53 -9.53 -2.85 -1.88
CA THR A 53 -10.91 -2.36 -2.06
C THR A 53 -11.28 -1.27 -1.07
N ALA A 54 -10.65 -1.29 0.11
CA ALA A 54 -10.73 -0.26 1.13
C ALA A 54 -9.34 -0.13 1.78
N MET A 55 -9.23 -0.30 3.11
CA MET A 55 -8.00 -0.17 3.89
C MET A 55 -7.32 -1.53 4.12
N ASP A 56 -7.21 -2.34 3.06
CA ASP A 56 -6.76 -3.73 3.13
C ASP A 56 -5.91 -4.16 1.92
N PHE A 57 -5.14 -5.23 2.08
CA PHE A 57 -4.48 -5.92 0.97
C PHE A 57 -5.06 -7.33 0.80
N ILE A 58 -5.62 -7.59 -0.37
CA ILE A 58 -6.11 -8.91 -0.78
C ILE A 58 -5.04 -9.52 -1.70
N SER A 59 -4.32 -10.52 -1.20
CA SER A 59 -3.17 -11.16 -1.86
C SER A 59 -2.94 -12.59 -1.33
N PRO A 60 -2.05 -13.40 -1.94
CA PRO A 60 -1.53 -14.61 -1.30
C PRO A 60 -0.70 -14.29 -0.04
N ASP A 61 -0.67 -15.18 0.94
CA ASP A 61 0.14 -15.01 2.17
C ASP A 61 1.58 -15.53 2.00
N THR A 62 1.85 -16.26 0.92
CA THR A 62 3.17 -16.83 0.64
C THR A 62 3.48 -16.71 -0.84
N ILE A 63 4.69 -16.26 -1.15
CA ILE A 63 5.23 -16.11 -2.50
C ILE A 63 6.61 -16.78 -2.61
N PRO A 64 7.08 -17.13 -3.83
CA PRO A 64 8.41 -17.70 -4.01
C PRO A 64 9.52 -16.63 -3.86
N TYR A 65 10.75 -17.05 -3.53
CA TYR A 65 11.91 -16.15 -3.56
C TYR A 65 12.41 -15.91 -4.99
N GLY A 66 13.25 -14.89 -5.16
CA GLY A 66 13.74 -14.42 -6.45
C GLY A 66 12.83 -13.36 -7.04
N TRP A 67 12.76 -13.29 -8.36
CA TRP A 67 11.94 -12.30 -9.05
C TRP A 67 10.45 -12.60 -8.88
N ASN A 68 9.67 -11.59 -8.52
CA ASN A 68 8.21 -11.67 -8.44
C ASN A 68 7.62 -10.49 -9.19
N THR A 69 6.66 -10.76 -10.08
CA THR A 69 5.87 -9.72 -10.73
C THR A 69 4.53 -9.61 -10.01
N PHE A 70 4.21 -8.39 -9.59
CA PHE A 70 2.98 -8.03 -8.90
C PHE A 70 2.08 -7.26 -9.85
N ASN A 71 0.81 -7.67 -9.96
CA ASN A 71 -0.23 -6.86 -10.55
C ASN A 71 -1.08 -6.30 -9.41
N TYR A 72 -0.93 -5.01 -9.13
CA TYR A 72 -1.65 -4.34 -8.07
C TYR A 72 -2.85 -3.58 -8.63
N GLN A 73 -4.03 -3.86 -8.08
CA GLN A 73 -5.29 -3.24 -8.46
C GLN A 73 -5.82 -2.39 -7.32
N ASN A 74 -5.72 -1.08 -7.45
CA ASN A 74 -6.33 -0.16 -6.50
C ASN A 74 -7.79 0.08 -6.91
N LYS A 75 -8.71 -0.71 -6.31
CA LYS A 75 -10.15 -0.56 -6.53
C LYS A 75 -10.81 0.35 -5.50
N SER A 76 -10.07 0.97 -4.61
CA SER A 76 -10.59 1.88 -3.58
C SER A 76 -10.88 3.29 -4.12
N SER A 77 -11.22 4.22 -3.23
CA SER A 77 -11.31 5.66 -3.49
C SER A 77 -10.02 6.42 -3.17
N GLU A 78 -9.02 5.78 -2.58
CA GLU A 78 -7.81 6.44 -2.07
C GLU A 78 -6.57 6.08 -2.87
N THR A 79 -5.55 6.93 -2.82
CA THR A 79 -4.23 6.60 -3.38
C THR A 79 -3.53 5.62 -2.46
N HIS A 80 -2.87 4.62 -3.04
CA HIS A 80 -2.12 3.62 -2.29
C HIS A 80 -0.86 3.19 -3.01
N PHE A 81 0.14 2.76 -2.27
CA PHE A 81 1.23 1.92 -2.77
C PHE A 81 1.24 0.62 -1.97
N PHE A 82 2.19 -0.27 -2.27
CA PHE A 82 2.59 -1.29 -1.31
C PHE A 82 4.12 -1.32 -1.24
N LEU A 83 4.65 -1.35 -0.02
CA LEU A 83 6.06 -1.56 0.28
C LEU A 83 6.21 -2.93 0.94
N LEU A 84 7.26 -3.67 0.61
CA LEU A 84 7.60 -4.97 1.16
C LEU A 84 8.79 -4.83 2.11
N ASP A 85 8.50 -4.85 3.41
CA ASP A 85 9.49 -4.71 4.46
C ASP A 85 9.97 -6.08 4.89
N LYS A 86 11.25 -6.40 4.68
CA LYS A 86 11.84 -7.61 5.24
C LYS A 86 12.16 -7.39 6.71
N TYR A 87 11.56 -8.19 7.57
CA TYR A 87 11.79 -8.09 9.01
C TYR A 87 12.98 -8.95 9.45
N PRO A 88 13.72 -8.54 10.50
CA PRO A 88 14.75 -9.37 11.11
C PRO A 88 14.16 -10.66 11.69
N GLU A 89 14.99 -11.68 11.84
CA GLU A 89 14.56 -12.98 12.32
C GLU A 89 13.88 -12.89 13.69
N GLY A 90 12.75 -13.61 13.85
CA GLY A 90 11.97 -13.62 15.08
C GLY A 90 11.03 -12.43 15.26
N LYS A 91 11.08 -11.41 14.39
CA LYS A 91 10.15 -10.28 14.40
C LYS A 91 8.96 -10.48 13.49
N THR A 92 7.80 -10.01 13.95
CA THR A 92 6.50 -10.20 13.32
C THR A 92 5.70 -8.91 13.31
N ILE A 93 4.54 -8.94 12.65
CA ILE A 93 3.59 -7.82 12.70
C ILE A 93 3.08 -7.52 14.11
N GLN A 94 3.14 -8.49 15.03
CA GLN A 94 2.72 -8.25 16.40
C GLN A 94 3.73 -7.38 17.14
N ASP A 95 5.03 -7.55 16.87
CA ASP A 95 6.08 -6.66 17.37
C ASP A 95 5.88 -5.24 16.81
N THR A 96 5.60 -5.09 15.51
CA THR A 96 5.29 -3.78 14.91
C THR A 96 4.12 -3.09 15.61
N LYS A 97 3.01 -3.81 15.81
CA LYS A 97 1.80 -3.28 16.46
C LYS A 97 2.05 -2.83 17.90
N ASN A 98 2.92 -3.54 18.62
CA ASN A 98 3.17 -3.29 20.03
C ASN A 98 4.28 -2.26 20.28
N GLU A 99 5.29 -2.21 19.42
CA GLU A 99 6.53 -1.48 19.66
C GLU A 99 6.81 -0.37 18.63
N VAL A 100 6.24 -0.42 17.42
CA VAL A 100 6.53 0.53 16.32
C VAL A 100 5.36 1.48 16.07
N PHE A 101 4.15 0.97 15.89
CA PHE A 101 2.97 1.82 15.66
C PHE A 101 2.71 2.83 16.78
N PRO A 102 2.84 2.50 18.09
CA PRO A 102 2.56 3.48 19.13
C PRO A 102 3.50 4.70 19.13
N PRO A 103 4.84 4.55 19.01
CA PRO A 103 5.74 5.70 18.77
C PRO A 103 5.39 6.51 17.52
N PHE A 104 5.09 5.85 16.39
CA PHE A 104 4.72 6.54 15.15
C PHE A 104 3.42 7.32 15.28
N ASP A 105 2.36 6.71 15.82
CA ASP A 105 1.07 7.35 16.03
C ASP A 105 1.19 8.56 16.96
N LYS A 106 1.95 8.42 18.06
CA LYS A 106 2.18 9.52 19.01
C LYS A 106 2.99 10.64 18.39
N GLY A 107 4.07 10.31 17.68
CA GLY A 107 4.90 11.28 16.95
C GLY A 107 4.09 12.04 15.91
N MET A 108 3.28 11.34 15.11
CA MET A 108 2.42 11.96 14.12
C MET A 108 1.30 12.81 14.71
N ASN A 109 0.67 12.39 15.82
CA ASN A 109 -0.31 13.24 16.48
C ASN A 109 0.31 14.59 16.89
N LEU A 110 1.53 14.57 17.44
CA LEU A 110 2.25 15.80 17.80
C LEU A 110 2.63 16.64 16.58
N ILE A 111 3.13 16.02 15.50
CA ILE A 111 3.44 16.71 14.24
C ILE A 111 2.19 17.38 13.67
N ASN A 112 1.05 16.70 13.67
CA ASN A 112 -0.23 17.23 13.19
C ASN A 112 -0.77 18.38 14.05
N GLU A 113 -0.40 18.43 15.35
CA GLU A 113 -0.67 19.55 16.26
C GLU A 113 0.32 20.73 16.08
N GLY A 114 1.28 20.63 15.16
CA GLY A 114 2.34 21.63 14.95
C GLY A 114 3.51 21.54 15.93
N LYS A 115 3.58 20.47 16.74
CA LYS A 115 4.65 20.23 17.71
C LYS A 115 5.74 19.32 17.12
N THR A 116 6.31 19.76 15.99
CA THR A 116 7.21 18.95 15.17
C THR A 116 8.40 18.38 15.94
N GLU A 117 9.10 19.19 16.74
CA GLU A 117 10.26 18.73 17.52
C GLU A 117 9.89 17.64 18.53
N ALA A 118 8.78 17.82 19.25
CA ALA A 118 8.29 16.83 20.20
C ALA A 118 7.84 15.54 19.47
N GLY A 119 7.23 15.68 18.29
CA GLY A 119 6.85 14.54 17.47
C GLY A 119 8.04 13.70 17.01
N TYR A 120 9.10 14.34 16.51
CA TYR A 120 10.34 13.64 16.17
C TYR A 120 11.01 12.99 17.39
N ALA A 121 10.93 13.63 18.56
CA ALA A 121 11.48 13.04 19.77
C ALA A 121 10.83 11.71 20.17
N GLU A 122 9.57 11.46 19.78
CA GLU A 122 8.90 10.18 20.03
C GLU A 122 9.52 9.02 19.23
N PHE A 123 10.13 9.29 18.08
CA PHE A 123 10.79 8.25 17.28
C PHE A 123 12.07 7.70 17.95
N ASN A 124 12.59 8.37 18.99
CA ASN A 124 13.65 7.80 19.84
C ASN A 124 13.16 6.61 20.68
N ASN A 125 11.85 6.39 20.77
CA ASN A 125 11.27 5.23 21.45
C ASN A 125 11.10 4.01 20.51
N LEU A 126 11.54 4.12 19.25
CA LEU A 126 11.53 2.98 18.34
C LEU A 126 12.51 1.91 18.83
N PRO A 127 12.14 0.62 18.78
CA PRO A 127 13.00 -0.45 19.25
C PRO A 127 14.20 -0.63 18.31
N ALA A 128 15.34 -1.05 18.86
CA ALA A 128 16.58 -1.19 18.08
C ALA A 128 16.42 -2.08 16.83
N TRP A 129 15.61 -3.14 16.91
CA TRP A 129 15.36 -4.04 15.80
C TRP A 129 14.63 -3.39 14.62
N PHE A 130 13.91 -2.27 14.83
CA PHE A 130 13.22 -1.56 13.75
C PHE A 130 14.20 -1.07 12.68
N PHE A 131 15.40 -0.65 13.10
CA PHE A 131 16.46 -0.19 12.20
C PHE A 131 17.15 -1.33 11.43
N GLU A 132 16.78 -2.60 11.70
CA GLU A 132 17.20 -3.77 10.93
C GLU A 132 16.17 -4.19 9.87
N VAL A 133 15.01 -3.51 9.80
CA VAL A 133 14.02 -3.72 8.74
C VAL A 133 14.59 -3.26 7.40
N VAL A 134 14.44 -4.09 6.36
CA VAL A 134 14.96 -3.81 5.01
C VAL A 134 13.80 -3.58 4.05
N PHE A 135 13.62 -2.32 3.62
CA PHE A 135 12.71 -1.96 2.54
C PHE A 135 13.16 -2.64 1.24
N SER A 136 12.35 -3.57 0.74
CA SER A 136 12.71 -4.53 -0.31
C SER A 136 11.91 -4.32 -1.60
N GLY A 137 11.44 -3.10 -1.83
CA GLY A 137 10.69 -2.69 -2.99
C GLY A 137 9.20 -2.90 -2.86
N GLY A 138 8.53 -2.83 -4.01
CA GLY A 138 7.08 -2.84 -4.11
C GLY A 138 6.63 -1.88 -5.19
N SER A 139 5.34 -1.63 -5.30
CA SER A 139 4.84 -0.63 -6.24
C SER A 139 5.04 0.76 -5.66
N GLY A 140 5.32 1.74 -6.51
CA GLY A 140 5.04 3.15 -6.20
C GLY A 140 3.54 3.41 -6.01
N LEU A 141 3.19 4.66 -5.78
CA LEU A 141 1.82 5.15 -5.61
C LEU A 141 0.95 4.82 -6.82
N VAL A 142 -0.31 4.46 -6.55
CA VAL A 142 -1.33 4.12 -7.54
C VAL A 142 -2.61 4.86 -7.17
N SER A 143 -3.05 5.76 -8.05
CA SER A 143 -4.27 6.54 -7.85
C SER A 143 -5.53 5.66 -7.78
N PRO A 144 -6.65 6.19 -7.27
CA PRO A 144 -7.92 5.48 -7.22
C PRO A 144 -8.31 4.91 -8.58
N LYS A 145 -8.80 3.67 -8.58
CA LYS A 145 -9.25 2.93 -9.79
C LYS A 145 -8.16 2.73 -10.85
N LYS A 146 -6.87 2.84 -10.48
CA LYS A 146 -5.73 2.52 -11.34
C LYS A 146 -5.09 1.20 -10.92
N ASN A 147 -4.23 0.69 -11.80
CA ASN A 147 -3.46 -0.52 -11.59
C ASN A 147 -1.98 -0.23 -11.83
N SER A 148 -1.10 -1.03 -11.24
CA SER A 148 0.33 -1.04 -11.54
C SER A 148 0.83 -2.46 -11.75
N THR A 149 1.91 -2.59 -12.52
CA THR A 149 2.66 -3.84 -12.66
C THR A 149 4.10 -3.58 -12.29
N THR A 150 4.56 -4.20 -11.20
CA THR A 150 5.90 -4.00 -10.65
C THR A 150 6.59 -5.34 -10.46
N THR A 151 7.85 -5.45 -10.84
CA THR A 151 8.67 -6.65 -10.65
C THR A 151 9.86 -6.34 -9.76
N VAL A 152 9.99 -7.06 -8.66
CA VAL A 152 11.09 -6.90 -7.69
C VAL A 152 11.68 -8.26 -7.32
N LYS A 153 12.92 -8.27 -6.85
CA LYS A 153 13.61 -9.47 -6.41
C LYS A 153 13.58 -9.54 -4.89
N LEU A 154 13.13 -10.67 -4.35
CA LEU A 154 12.95 -10.88 -2.92
C LEU A 154 13.77 -12.07 -2.44
N GLU A 155 14.40 -11.93 -1.28
CA GLU A 155 15.08 -13.04 -0.61
C GLU A 155 14.11 -13.77 0.31
N PRO A 156 14.34 -15.05 0.65
CA PRO A 156 13.52 -15.74 1.64
C PRO A 156 13.44 -14.98 2.97
N GLY A 157 12.27 -14.98 3.60
CA GLY A 157 12.06 -14.30 4.88
C GLY A 157 10.60 -13.98 5.21
N TYR A 158 10.43 -13.34 6.37
CA TYR A 158 9.17 -12.76 6.81
C TYR A 158 9.11 -11.30 6.36
N TYR A 159 8.01 -10.93 5.71
CA TYR A 159 7.77 -9.60 5.21
C TYR A 159 6.49 -9.01 5.77
N ILE A 160 6.42 -7.69 5.85
CA ILE A 160 5.16 -6.95 5.95
C ILE A 160 4.95 -6.20 4.64
N MET A 161 3.78 -6.41 4.03
CA MET A 161 3.29 -5.57 2.94
C MET A 161 2.48 -4.43 3.55
N GLU A 162 2.97 -3.20 3.44
CA GLU A 162 2.31 -2.05 4.05
C GLU A 162 2.03 -0.90 3.07
N CYS A 163 1.09 -0.05 3.49
CA CYS A 163 0.89 1.28 2.92
C CYS A 163 0.82 2.27 4.07
N TYR A 164 1.62 3.35 4.01
CA TYR A 164 1.62 4.44 4.99
C TYR A 164 1.18 5.78 4.35
N VAL A 165 0.33 5.76 3.32
CA VAL A 165 -0.45 6.96 2.96
C VAL A 165 -1.30 7.40 4.17
N LYS A 166 -1.60 8.69 4.29
CA LYS A 166 -2.36 9.24 5.43
C LYS A 166 -3.82 9.49 5.07
N MET A 167 -4.71 9.16 6.00
CA MET A 167 -6.10 9.61 5.98
C MET A 167 -6.20 11.12 6.24
N PRO A 168 -7.34 11.79 5.94
CA PRO A 168 -7.52 13.22 6.19
C PRO A 168 -7.30 13.68 7.64
N ASN A 169 -7.37 12.76 8.61
CA ASN A 169 -7.06 13.02 10.02
C ASN A 169 -5.55 12.89 10.34
N GLY A 170 -4.70 12.66 9.34
CA GLY A 170 -3.26 12.53 9.47
C GLY A 170 -2.77 11.16 9.97
N LYS A 171 -3.65 10.17 10.14
CA LYS A 171 -3.24 8.80 10.52
C LYS A 171 -2.77 7.99 9.32
N PHE A 172 -1.72 7.23 9.51
CA PHE A 172 -1.23 6.29 8.50
C PHE A 172 -2.18 5.13 8.27
N HIS A 173 -2.28 4.69 7.02
CA HIS A 173 -3.07 3.53 6.63
C HIS A 173 -2.59 2.25 7.33
N SER A 174 -1.28 2.06 7.52
CA SER A 174 -0.70 0.91 8.22
C SER A 174 -1.17 0.81 9.68
N SER A 175 -1.14 1.92 10.43
CA SER A 175 -1.71 2.02 11.78
C SER A 175 -3.23 1.74 11.82
N MET A 176 -3.92 1.90 10.69
CA MET A 176 -5.35 1.61 10.55
C MET A 176 -5.65 0.19 10.03
N GLY A 177 -4.62 -0.64 9.83
CA GLY A 177 -4.76 -2.05 9.46
C GLY A 177 -4.32 -2.39 8.04
N MET A 178 -3.85 -1.42 7.25
CA MET A 178 -3.32 -1.67 5.90
C MET A 178 -1.86 -2.15 5.93
N ALA A 179 -1.64 -3.21 6.70
CA ALA A 179 -0.38 -3.89 6.85
C ALA A 179 -0.66 -5.40 6.91
N LYS A 180 -0.06 -6.16 6.01
CA LYS A 180 -0.32 -7.60 5.84
C LYS A 180 0.98 -8.41 5.88
N PRO A 181 1.10 -9.44 6.73
CA PRO A 181 2.21 -10.38 6.68
C PRO A 181 2.28 -11.13 5.35
N ILE A 182 3.50 -11.28 4.81
CA ILE A 182 3.80 -12.08 3.62
C ILE A 182 5.02 -12.95 3.93
N ILE A 183 4.98 -14.22 3.55
CA ILE A 183 6.14 -15.11 3.62
C ILE A 183 6.78 -15.24 2.25
N VAL A 184 8.06 -14.92 2.14
CA VAL A 184 8.86 -15.28 0.96
C VAL A 184 9.50 -16.64 1.26
N SER A 185 8.99 -17.67 0.60
CA SER A 185 9.41 -19.07 0.83
C SER A 185 10.74 -19.41 0.18
N ASN A 186 11.32 -20.55 0.56
CA ASN A 186 12.49 -21.12 -0.10
C ASN A 186 12.19 -21.77 -1.47
N GLN A 187 10.96 -21.66 -1.98
CA GLN A 187 10.64 -22.08 -3.35
C GLN A 187 11.10 -21.01 -4.33
N LYS A 188 11.91 -21.39 -5.32
CA LYS A 188 12.42 -20.47 -6.33
C LYS A 188 11.30 -20.05 -7.29
N SER A 189 11.21 -18.77 -7.55
CA SER A 189 10.34 -18.22 -8.58
C SER A 189 10.82 -18.62 -9.98
N SER A 190 9.88 -18.93 -10.86
CA SER A 190 10.13 -19.12 -12.30
C SER A 190 10.08 -17.81 -13.09
N THR A 191 9.77 -16.69 -12.44
CA THR A 191 9.74 -15.36 -13.08
C THR A 191 11.17 -14.86 -13.32
N SER A 192 11.36 -14.17 -14.44
CA SER A 192 12.57 -13.44 -14.80
C SER A 192 12.27 -11.94 -14.87
N PRO A 193 13.26 -11.06 -14.68
CA PRO A 193 13.05 -9.63 -14.87
C PRO A 193 12.67 -9.36 -16.34
N PRO A 194 11.77 -8.40 -16.61
CA PRO A 194 11.41 -8.05 -17.98
C PRO A 194 12.55 -7.29 -18.68
N ASN A 195 12.52 -7.26 -20.02
CA ASN A 195 13.44 -6.42 -20.80
C ASN A 195 12.98 -4.96 -20.73
N ALA A 196 13.83 -4.08 -20.20
CA ALA A 196 13.53 -2.66 -20.09
C ALA A 196 13.60 -1.94 -21.44
N THR A 197 12.59 -1.10 -21.72
CA THR A 197 12.60 -0.13 -22.82
C THR A 197 13.38 1.13 -22.43
N THR A 198 13.32 1.51 -21.14
CA THR A 198 14.03 2.66 -20.59
C THR A 198 14.69 2.27 -19.28
N LYS A 199 15.95 2.69 -19.10
CA LYS A 199 16.70 2.48 -17.86
C LYS A 199 16.75 3.77 -17.07
N ILE A 200 16.21 3.71 -15.85
CA ILE A 200 16.29 4.76 -14.84
C ILE A 200 17.36 4.35 -13.83
N THR A 201 18.21 5.30 -13.45
CA THR A 201 19.05 5.19 -12.26
C THR A 201 18.60 6.25 -11.26
N ILE A 202 18.61 5.92 -9.98
CA ILE A 202 18.36 6.85 -8.89
C ILE A 202 19.52 6.81 -7.89
N SER A 203 19.92 7.98 -7.39
CA SER A 203 20.89 8.11 -6.30
C SER A 203 20.69 9.39 -5.50
N SER A 204 21.25 9.44 -4.29
CA SER A 204 21.27 10.63 -3.44
C SER A 204 22.06 11.80 -4.03
N SER A 205 23.04 11.50 -4.89
CA SER A 205 23.97 12.48 -5.46
C SER A 205 23.55 13.02 -6.83
N GLU A 206 22.89 12.22 -7.66
CA GLU A 206 22.53 12.56 -9.04
C GLU A 206 21.01 12.66 -9.24
N GLY A 207 20.22 12.24 -8.25
CA GLY A 207 18.77 12.16 -8.36
C GLY A 207 18.31 11.11 -9.38
N ILE A 208 17.16 11.35 -10.01
CA ILE A 208 16.60 10.47 -11.04
C ILE A 208 17.21 10.81 -12.40
N ASN A 209 17.78 9.81 -13.07
CA ASN A 209 18.37 9.95 -14.40
C ASN A 209 17.91 8.83 -15.34
N TYR A 210 17.67 9.17 -16.60
CA TYR A 210 17.39 8.23 -17.68
C TYR A 210 17.81 8.85 -19.01
N ASN A 211 18.02 7.99 -20.01
CA ASN A 211 18.48 8.41 -21.34
C ASN A 211 17.45 8.07 -22.42
N GLY A 212 17.35 8.95 -23.42
CA GLY A 212 16.51 8.77 -24.58
C GLY A 212 15.05 9.20 -24.38
N PRO A 213 14.28 9.31 -25.49
CA PRO A 213 12.87 9.66 -25.43
C PRO A 213 12.03 8.50 -24.86
N ILE A 214 10.98 8.86 -24.11
CA ILE A 214 9.96 7.92 -23.65
C ILE A 214 8.77 8.01 -24.62
N ASN A 215 8.41 6.88 -25.24
CA ASN A 215 7.41 6.82 -26.30
C ASN A 215 6.04 6.38 -25.79
N LYS A 216 4.99 6.66 -26.57
CA LYS A 216 3.64 6.13 -26.30
C LYS A 216 3.59 4.61 -26.39
N GLY A 217 2.57 4.01 -25.78
CA GLY A 217 2.35 2.57 -25.73
C GLY A 217 3.03 1.92 -24.53
N GLN A 218 3.23 0.61 -24.60
CA GLN A 218 3.81 -0.16 -23.51
C GLN A 218 5.27 0.21 -23.28
N GLN A 219 5.58 0.64 -22.06
CA GLN A 219 6.92 0.91 -21.56
C GLN A 219 7.25 -0.01 -20.40
N VAL A 220 8.51 -0.45 -20.35
CA VAL A 220 9.08 -1.20 -19.23
C VAL A 220 10.27 -0.40 -18.72
N PHE A 221 10.13 0.16 -17.54
CA PHE A 221 11.21 0.90 -16.89
C PHE A 221 11.97 -0.04 -15.95
N SER A 222 13.29 -0.07 -16.04
CA SER A 222 14.13 -0.57 -14.94
C SER A 222 14.54 0.60 -14.05
N VAL A 223 14.56 0.41 -12.73
CA VAL A 223 15.00 1.40 -11.75
C VAL A 223 16.16 0.80 -10.98
N GLU A 224 17.37 1.28 -11.24
CA GLU A 224 18.59 0.89 -10.53
C GLU A 224 18.88 1.89 -9.39
N PHE A 225 18.97 1.39 -8.16
CA PHE A 225 19.29 2.18 -6.97
C PHE A 225 20.80 2.18 -6.76
N LYS A 226 21.50 3.23 -7.22
CA LYS A 226 22.97 3.27 -7.16
C LYS A 226 23.51 3.41 -5.74
N ASP A 227 22.80 4.15 -4.91
CA ASP A 227 22.94 4.18 -3.46
C ASP A 227 21.53 4.07 -2.85
N GLN A 228 21.46 3.98 -1.52
CA GLN A 228 20.23 4.16 -0.77
C GLN A 228 20.61 4.79 0.56
N ILE A 229 20.02 5.94 0.88
CA ILE A 229 20.28 6.68 2.12
C ILE A 229 18.97 6.96 2.82
N THR A 230 18.99 7.06 4.14
CA THR A 230 17.84 7.56 4.90
C THR A 230 17.74 9.07 4.72
N HIS A 231 16.63 9.55 4.18
CA HIS A 231 16.31 10.97 4.04
C HIS A 231 15.73 11.54 5.35
N GLU A 232 15.48 12.84 5.35
CA GLU A 232 15.03 13.63 6.51
C GLU A 232 13.66 13.18 7.02
N ASN A 233 12.91 12.46 6.19
CA ASN A 233 11.66 11.77 6.50
C ASN A 233 11.87 10.27 6.79
N PHE A 234 13.04 9.81 7.24
CA PHE A 234 13.29 8.43 7.69
C PHE A 234 13.07 7.29 6.67
N VAL A 235 12.78 7.60 5.40
CA VAL A 235 12.68 6.62 4.30
C VAL A 235 13.84 6.81 3.33
N GLY A 236 14.11 5.81 2.50
CA GLY A 236 14.98 5.98 1.35
C GLY A 236 14.28 6.66 0.19
N HIS A 237 14.97 6.72 -0.95
CA HIS A 237 14.38 7.20 -2.19
C HIS A 237 13.79 6.04 -3.00
N ASP A 238 12.84 6.40 -3.86
CA ASP A 238 12.02 5.54 -4.69
C ASP A 238 11.70 6.24 -6.03
N VAL A 239 10.98 5.57 -6.93
CA VAL A 239 10.56 6.18 -8.20
C VAL A 239 9.07 5.96 -8.40
N ASN A 240 8.30 7.04 -8.37
CA ASN A 240 6.89 7.08 -8.73
C ASN A 240 6.70 7.68 -10.12
N LEU A 241 5.90 7.04 -10.96
CA LEU A 241 5.46 7.61 -12.23
C LEU A 241 4.12 8.32 -12.04
N VAL A 242 4.06 9.56 -12.50
CA VAL A 242 2.91 10.44 -12.35
C VAL A 242 2.49 11.00 -13.71
N LYS A 243 1.21 10.91 -14.06
CA LYS A 243 0.60 11.69 -15.16
C LYS A 243 0.13 13.03 -14.60
N LEU A 244 0.44 14.09 -15.33
CA LEU A 244 0.19 15.48 -14.96
C LEU A 244 -0.84 16.07 -15.91
N ALA A 245 -1.90 16.67 -15.36
CA ALA A 245 -2.78 17.57 -16.11
C ALA A 245 -2.07 18.92 -16.35
N ASP A 246 -2.55 19.69 -17.33
CA ASP A 246 -2.01 21.03 -17.63
C ASP A 246 -2.15 22.02 -16.46
N THR A 247 -3.06 21.75 -15.53
CA THR A 247 -3.30 22.55 -14.32
C THR A 247 -2.50 22.09 -13.10
N THR A 248 -1.66 21.05 -13.22
CA THR A 248 -0.97 20.46 -12.07
C THR A 248 0.01 21.46 -11.45
N ASN A 249 -0.09 21.64 -10.13
CA ASN A 249 0.91 22.38 -9.37
C ASN A 249 2.03 21.43 -8.89
N LEU A 250 3.21 21.54 -9.51
CA LEU A 250 4.36 20.70 -9.17
C LEU A 250 4.92 20.95 -7.76
N GLU A 251 4.80 22.17 -7.24
CA GLU A 251 5.23 22.48 -5.86
C GLU A 251 4.31 21.78 -4.86
N ALA A 252 3.00 21.78 -5.12
CA ALA A 252 2.04 21.04 -4.29
C ALA A 252 2.28 19.53 -4.35
N LEU A 253 2.66 18.99 -5.52
CA LEU A 253 3.06 17.59 -5.66
C LEU A 253 4.33 17.29 -4.86
N GLU A 254 5.37 18.11 -4.98
CA GLU A 254 6.62 17.96 -4.24
C GLU A 254 6.40 17.99 -2.72
N GLN A 255 5.64 18.97 -2.22
CA GLN A 255 5.28 19.04 -0.80
C GLN A 255 4.48 17.81 -0.36
N TRP A 256 3.56 17.35 -1.22
CA TRP A 256 2.75 16.18 -0.92
C TRP A 256 3.58 14.89 -0.84
N MET A 257 4.69 14.78 -1.57
CA MET A 257 5.58 13.61 -1.51
C MET A 257 6.38 13.49 -0.20
N ASN A 258 6.31 14.44 0.72
CA ASN A 258 7.01 14.36 2.01
C ASN A 258 6.06 13.97 3.15
N TRP A 259 5.99 12.68 3.53
CA TRP A 259 5.06 12.24 4.58
C TRP A 259 5.21 12.96 5.92
N ALA A 260 6.42 13.46 6.23
CA ALA A 260 6.73 14.15 7.49
C ALA A 260 6.09 15.53 7.58
N ASP A 261 5.69 16.11 6.45
CA ASP A 261 4.79 17.26 6.43
C ASP A 261 3.39 16.80 6.90
N PRO A 262 2.71 17.51 7.82
CA PRO A 262 1.34 17.19 8.24
C PRO A 262 0.35 16.97 7.08
N LYS A 263 0.57 17.65 5.94
CA LYS A 263 -0.23 17.57 4.70
C LYS A 263 0.39 16.67 3.62
N GLY A 264 1.63 16.22 3.79
CA GLY A 264 2.23 15.25 2.88
C GLY A 264 1.53 13.90 2.93
N LEU A 265 1.48 13.15 1.83
CA LEU A 265 0.78 11.88 1.65
C LEU A 265 -0.67 11.85 2.18
N ILE A 266 -1.30 13.00 2.39
CA ILE A 266 -2.66 13.06 2.92
C ILE A 266 -3.63 12.84 1.78
N THR A 267 -4.64 12.01 2.01
CA THR A 267 -5.76 11.86 1.10
C THR A 267 -6.64 13.12 1.11
N PRO A 268 -7.12 13.61 -0.06
CA PRO A 268 -6.80 13.15 -1.41
C PRO A 268 -5.43 13.67 -1.91
N ALA A 269 -4.86 12.97 -2.88
CA ALA A 269 -3.69 13.46 -3.61
C ALA A 269 -3.96 14.81 -4.31
N PRO A 270 -2.92 15.60 -4.64
CA PRO A 270 -3.08 16.92 -5.26
C PRO A 270 -3.89 16.88 -6.57
N GLU A 271 -4.63 17.96 -6.84
CA GLU A 271 -5.42 18.06 -8.07
C GLU A 271 -4.53 18.01 -9.32
N GLY A 272 -5.02 17.36 -10.38
CA GLY A 272 -4.29 17.21 -11.65
C GLY A 272 -3.24 16.09 -11.65
N VAL A 273 -3.03 15.41 -10.52
CA VAL A 273 -2.05 14.32 -10.37
C VAL A 273 -2.73 12.96 -10.53
N THR A 274 -2.16 12.08 -11.35
CA THR A 274 -2.54 10.66 -11.39
C THR A 274 -1.30 9.79 -11.25
N PHE A 275 -1.17 9.07 -10.14
CA PHE A 275 -0.10 8.11 -9.90
C PHE A 275 -0.36 6.79 -10.62
N LEU A 276 0.66 6.29 -11.33
CA LEU A 276 0.58 5.14 -12.24
C LEU A 276 1.47 3.96 -11.79
N GLY A 277 1.92 3.97 -10.53
CA GLY A 277 2.85 3.00 -9.97
C GLY A 277 4.29 3.49 -10.02
N GLY A 278 5.21 2.54 -10.11
CA GLY A 278 6.63 2.78 -9.95
C GLY A 278 7.31 1.63 -9.21
N VAL A 279 8.49 1.90 -8.66
CA VAL A 279 9.24 0.97 -7.81
C VAL A 279 9.51 1.69 -6.49
N ASN A 280 9.04 1.09 -5.40
CA ASN A 280 9.26 1.60 -4.04
C ASN A 280 10.73 1.38 -3.60
N ASP A 281 11.10 1.93 -2.45
CA ASP A 281 12.45 1.85 -1.87
C ASP A 281 13.02 0.42 -1.90
N CYS A 282 14.24 0.28 -2.43
CA CYS A 282 15.00 -0.96 -2.46
C CYS A 282 16.43 -0.75 -1.94
N PRO A 283 17.11 -1.81 -1.49
CA PRO A 283 18.50 -1.71 -1.05
C PRO A 283 19.43 -1.25 -2.18
N THR A 284 20.52 -0.58 -1.81
CA THR A 284 21.60 -0.20 -2.74
C THR A 284 22.03 -1.37 -3.64
N GLY A 285 22.22 -1.08 -4.93
CA GLY A 285 22.58 -2.04 -5.97
C GLY A 285 21.40 -2.90 -6.47
N SER A 286 20.20 -2.71 -5.92
CA SER A 286 19.02 -3.41 -6.41
C SER A 286 18.50 -2.80 -7.71
N THR A 287 17.76 -3.61 -8.46
CA THR A 287 16.99 -3.14 -9.61
C THR A 287 15.55 -3.63 -9.49
N GLY A 288 14.60 -2.71 -9.55
CA GLY A 288 13.19 -3.04 -9.74
C GLY A 288 12.74 -2.68 -11.15
N TYR A 289 11.56 -3.16 -11.54
CA TYR A 289 10.95 -2.84 -12.83
C TYR A 289 9.50 -2.47 -12.65
N PHE A 290 8.99 -1.59 -13.49
CA PHE A 290 7.55 -1.39 -13.62
C PHE A 290 7.13 -1.26 -15.08
N THR A 291 5.93 -1.73 -15.38
CA THR A 291 5.35 -1.73 -16.72
C THR A 291 4.10 -0.88 -16.73
N VAL A 292 3.99 -0.02 -17.74
CA VAL A 292 2.89 0.92 -17.91
C VAL A 292 2.58 1.08 -19.40
N ASN A 293 1.33 1.38 -19.74
CA ASN A 293 0.97 1.79 -21.09
C ASN A 293 0.78 3.31 -21.09
N LEU A 294 1.66 4.04 -21.77
CA LEU A 294 1.64 5.50 -21.81
C LEU A 294 0.79 6.02 -22.96
N GLU A 295 -0.03 6.99 -22.65
CA GLU A 295 -0.70 7.84 -23.65
C GLU A 295 0.11 9.12 -23.86
N PRO A 296 -0.10 9.84 -24.97
CA PRO A 296 0.38 11.21 -25.10
C PRO A 296 -0.01 12.07 -23.89
N GLY A 297 0.90 12.95 -23.47
CA GLY A 297 0.69 13.85 -22.33
C GLY A 297 1.95 14.14 -21.53
N ASN A 298 1.75 14.85 -20.41
CA ASN A 298 2.82 15.27 -19.50
C ASN A 298 2.92 14.32 -18.31
N TYR A 299 4.15 14.01 -17.93
CA TYR A 299 4.45 13.07 -16.87
C TYR A 299 5.62 13.58 -16.01
N ALA A 300 5.77 12.99 -14.83
CA ALA A 300 6.96 13.11 -14.02
C ALA A 300 7.36 11.78 -13.41
N PHE A 301 8.66 11.61 -13.20
CA PHE A 301 9.20 10.75 -12.15
C PHE A 301 9.45 11.59 -10.90
N ILE A 302 9.04 11.07 -9.75
CA ILE A 302 9.24 11.74 -8.46
C ILE A 302 9.50 10.73 -7.34
N SER A 303 10.40 11.08 -6.41
CA SER A 303 10.62 10.30 -5.19
C SER A 303 9.85 10.85 -3.99
N GLU A 304 9.50 9.98 -3.06
CA GLU A 304 8.88 10.25 -1.76
C GLU A 304 9.87 10.80 -0.72
N VAL A 305 10.55 11.90 -1.07
CA VAL A 305 11.52 12.56 -0.18
C VAL A 305 11.34 14.07 -0.19
N PRO A 306 11.77 14.81 0.85
CA PRO A 306 11.73 16.27 0.84
C PRO A 306 12.64 16.88 -0.24
N ASN A 307 12.26 18.03 -0.78
CA ASN A 307 13.08 18.85 -1.68
C ASN A 307 13.52 18.12 -2.97
N THR A 308 12.63 17.32 -3.55
CA THR A 308 12.87 16.55 -4.78
C THR A 308 13.44 17.36 -5.95
N VAL A 309 13.01 18.61 -6.18
CA VAL A 309 13.52 19.45 -7.26
C VAL A 309 14.99 19.78 -7.04
N GLN A 310 15.34 20.21 -5.82
CA GLN A 310 16.72 20.53 -5.45
C GLN A 310 17.63 19.29 -5.53
N LYS A 311 17.11 18.13 -5.14
CA LYS A 311 17.84 16.84 -5.17
C LYS A 311 17.85 16.19 -6.56
N GLY A 312 17.22 16.79 -7.57
CA GLY A 312 17.07 16.18 -8.90
C GLY A 312 16.22 14.90 -8.91
N MET A 313 15.43 14.66 -7.86
CA MET A 313 14.52 13.54 -7.69
C MET A 313 13.09 13.83 -8.18
N LEU A 314 12.89 14.96 -8.86
CA LEU A 314 11.72 15.24 -9.69
C LEU A 314 12.20 15.51 -11.12
N LYS A 315 11.72 14.70 -12.09
CA LYS A 315 12.03 14.85 -13.51
C LYS A 315 10.75 14.81 -14.34
N THR A 316 10.44 15.88 -15.05
CA THR A 316 9.30 15.94 -15.96
C THR A 316 9.67 15.49 -17.37
N PHE A 317 8.69 14.95 -18.08
CA PHE A 317 8.82 14.61 -19.50
C PHE A 317 7.45 14.61 -20.18
N SER A 318 7.46 14.67 -21.52
CA SER A 318 6.24 14.58 -22.33
C SER A 318 6.34 13.38 -23.26
N VAL A 319 5.23 12.65 -23.39
CA VAL A 319 5.05 11.60 -24.38
C VAL A 319 4.31 12.20 -25.57
N GLN A 320 4.90 12.07 -26.75
CA GLN A 320 4.33 12.61 -27.99
C GLN A 320 3.36 11.61 -28.65
N GLU A 321 2.56 12.13 -29.59
CA GLU A 321 1.77 11.33 -30.53
C GLU A 321 2.63 10.44 -31.44
#